data_AF-A0ABD0LLY3-F1
#
_entry.id   AF-A0ABD0LLY3-F1
#
_cell.length_a   1.000
_cell.length_b   1.000
_cell.length_c   1.000
_cell.angle_alpha   90.00
_cell.angle_beta   90.00
_cell.angle_gamma   90.00
#
_symmetry.space_group_name_H-M   'P 1'
#
loop_
_entity.id
_entity.type
_entity.pdbx_description
1 polymer ?
#
loop_
_entity_poly.entity_id
_entity_poly.type
_entity_poly.pdbx_seq_one_letter_code
_entity_poly.pdbx_strand_id
1 'polypeptide(L)'
;MRQQVSAEICVILAESHHPVCSLKQMMTCSAIVFTNILDEALASDLFGCPRPCHAVSYVPIVSSSYFPSPRAEQSLQWKGIIRNVSDIRLNYLELNFYYEDLVIYTTKHVPEYETNSIMGTLGGNMGFFLGASVLTLAEILDFVVCLVMALGRRLCGFQKLGRGRSVGNGNEAVKTSIEAW
;
A
#
# COMPACT_ATOMS: atom_id res chain seq x y z
N MET A 1 0.31 15.13 -43.05
CA MET A 1 1.78 15.16 -43.06
C MET A 1 2.27 14.81 -41.67
N ARG A 2 2.76 13.58 -41.46
CA ARG A 2 3.39 13.16 -40.20
C ARG A 2 4.78 13.74 -40.19
N GLN A 3 5.00 14.77 -39.38
CA GLN A 3 6.35 15.21 -39.08
C GLN A 3 6.85 14.29 -37.95
N GLN A 4 7.58 13.23 -38.32
CA GLN A 4 8.48 12.55 -37.40
C GLN A 4 9.53 13.59 -36.99
N VAL A 5 9.30 14.28 -35.88
CA VAL A 5 10.35 15.02 -35.22
C VAL A 5 11.15 13.98 -34.45
N SER A 6 12.28 13.57 -35.02
CA SER A 6 13.39 12.98 -34.27
C SER A 6 13.94 14.06 -33.33
N ALA A 7 13.17 14.43 -32.31
CA ALA A 7 13.65 15.22 -31.19
C ALA A 7 14.01 14.21 -30.11
N GLU A 8 15.29 14.20 -29.72
CA GLU A 8 15.65 13.75 -28.38
C GLU A 8 14.64 14.38 -27.42
N ILE A 9 13.98 13.55 -26.61
CA ILE A 9 13.15 14.04 -25.51
C ILE A 9 14.04 15.00 -24.74
N CYS A 10 13.59 16.23 -24.67
CA CYS A 10 14.36 17.32 -24.15
C CYS A 10 13.74 17.73 -22.83
N VAL A 11 14.55 17.86 -21.80
CA VAL A 11 14.06 17.97 -20.42
C VAL A 11 14.35 19.38 -19.89
N ILE A 12 13.39 19.91 -19.14
CA ILE A 12 13.48 21.26 -18.55
C ILE A 12 14.51 21.27 -17.39
N LEU A 13 14.79 20.09 -16.81
CA LEU A 13 15.74 19.87 -15.73
C LEU A 13 16.91 18.99 -16.22
N ALA A 14 18.14 19.42 -15.92
CA ALA A 14 19.39 18.80 -16.37
C ALA A 14 19.72 17.44 -15.73
N GLU A 15 18.82 16.89 -14.91
CA GLU A 15 19.04 15.69 -14.09
C GLU A 15 18.82 14.37 -14.88
N SER A 16 18.56 14.44 -16.19
CA SER A 16 18.31 13.27 -17.02
C SER A 16 19.36 13.16 -18.14
N HIS A 17 19.52 11.96 -18.70
CA HIS A 17 20.44 11.64 -19.82
C HIS A 17 20.03 12.32 -21.15
N HIS A 18 19.38 13.48 -21.07
CA HIS A 18 18.76 14.22 -22.15
C HIS A 18 19.23 15.67 -22.14
N PRO A 19 19.44 16.29 -23.31
CA PRO A 19 19.85 17.68 -23.39
C PRO A 19 18.74 18.61 -22.88
N VAL A 20 19.17 19.77 -22.37
CA VAL A 20 18.29 20.85 -21.92
C VAL A 20 17.70 21.59 -23.13
N CYS A 21 16.46 22.06 -23.01
CA CYS A 21 15.73 22.65 -24.13
C CYS A 21 16.16 24.07 -24.46
N SER A 22 16.32 24.33 -25.76
CA SER A 22 16.46 25.68 -26.28
C SER A 22 15.15 26.47 -26.11
N LEU A 23 15.26 27.80 -26.03
CA LEU A 23 14.10 28.70 -25.92
C LEU A 23 13.07 28.46 -27.04
N LYS A 24 13.53 28.17 -28.25
CA LYS A 24 12.66 27.85 -29.39
C LYS A 24 11.86 26.56 -29.14
N GLN A 25 12.53 25.48 -28.72
CA GLN A 25 11.88 24.20 -28.43
C GLN A 25 10.90 24.30 -27.25
N MET A 26 11.22 25.12 -26.25
CA MET A 26 10.33 25.35 -25.10
C MET A 26 9.01 26.01 -25.54
N MET A 27 9.10 27.06 -26.35
CA MET A 27 7.92 27.82 -26.81
C MET A 27 7.10 27.09 -27.88
N THR A 28 7.74 26.33 -28.78
CA THR A 28 7.03 25.70 -29.91
C THR A 28 6.57 24.27 -29.64
N CYS A 29 7.20 23.55 -28.70
CA CYS A 29 6.94 22.14 -28.47
C CYS A 29 6.52 21.86 -27.03
N SER A 30 7.38 22.15 -26.03
CA SER A 30 7.11 21.70 -24.66
C SER A 30 5.89 22.37 -24.03
N ALA A 31 5.67 23.67 -24.26
CA ALA A 31 4.52 24.39 -23.69
C ALA A 31 3.18 23.80 -24.13
N ILE A 32 3.03 23.50 -25.43
CA ILE A 32 1.79 22.95 -26.02
C ILE A 32 1.61 21.48 -25.62
N VAL A 33 2.71 20.71 -25.63
CA VAL A 33 2.68 19.29 -25.27
C VAL A 33 2.36 19.12 -23.78
N PHE A 34 2.90 19.97 -22.90
CA PHE A 34 2.65 19.89 -21.47
C PHE A 34 1.18 20.14 -21.09
N THR A 35 0.52 21.12 -21.72
CA THR A 35 -0.92 21.36 -21.46
C THR A 35 -1.78 20.19 -21.93
N ASN A 36 -1.50 19.65 -23.11
CA ASN A 36 -2.24 18.51 -23.65
C ASN A 36 -2.05 17.25 -22.80
N ILE A 37 -0.82 16.99 -22.34
CA ILE A 37 -0.51 15.85 -21.46
C ILE A 37 -1.19 16.02 -20.10
N LEU A 38 -1.21 17.22 -19.52
CA LEU A 38 -1.85 17.45 -18.22
C LEU A 38 -3.37 17.21 -18.29
N ASP A 39 -4.03 17.68 -19.34
CA ASP A 39 -5.47 17.47 -19.52
C ASP A 39 -5.80 15.99 -19.76
N GLU A 40 -5.01 15.29 -20.57
CA GLU A 40 -5.21 13.85 -20.84
C GLU A 40 -4.84 12.96 -19.65
N ALA A 41 -3.80 13.30 -18.88
CA ALA A 41 -3.37 12.57 -17.67
C ALA A 41 -4.35 12.76 -16.50
N LEU A 42 -5.13 13.85 -16.49
CA LEU A 42 -6.20 14.03 -15.53
C LEU A 42 -7.46 13.23 -15.91
N ALA A 43 -7.70 13.05 -17.22
CA ALA A 43 -8.86 12.33 -17.74
C ALA A 43 -8.67 10.80 -17.77
N SER A 44 -7.43 10.34 -17.92
CA SER A 44 -7.09 8.93 -18.07
C SER A 44 -5.86 8.61 -17.23
N ASP A 45 -5.82 7.42 -16.60
CA ASP A 45 -4.63 6.85 -15.96
C ASP A 45 -3.57 6.44 -17.02
N LEU A 46 -3.32 7.35 -17.98
CA LEU A 46 -2.67 7.15 -19.28
C LEU A 46 -1.20 6.75 -19.13
N PHE A 47 -0.62 7.06 -17.98
CA PHE A 47 0.77 6.77 -17.67
C PHE A 47 0.94 5.53 -16.79
N GLY A 48 -0.14 4.85 -16.40
CA GLY A 48 -0.07 3.64 -15.59
C GLY A 48 0.74 3.85 -14.31
N CYS A 49 0.71 5.05 -13.74
CA CYS A 49 1.45 5.40 -12.53
C CYS A 49 0.65 4.88 -11.34
N PRO A 50 1.06 3.75 -10.70
CA PRO A 50 0.33 3.26 -9.54
C PRO A 50 0.46 4.28 -8.41
N ARG A 51 -0.60 4.41 -7.60
CA ARG A 51 -0.55 5.23 -6.39
C ARG A 51 0.52 4.67 -5.45
N PRO A 52 1.41 5.51 -4.90
CA PRO A 52 2.45 5.04 -4.00
C PRO A 52 1.84 4.50 -2.70
N CYS A 53 2.39 3.39 -2.19
CA CYS A 53 1.94 2.81 -0.93
C CYS A 53 2.32 3.66 0.29
N HIS A 54 3.39 4.44 0.18
CA HIS A 54 3.85 5.35 1.22
C HIS A 54 3.93 6.77 0.67
N ALA A 55 3.09 7.64 1.19
CA ALA A 55 3.08 9.06 0.85
C ALA A 55 2.90 9.88 2.13
N VAL A 56 3.63 11.00 2.21
CA VAL A 56 3.49 11.98 3.28
C VAL A 56 2.95 13.26 2.65
N SER A 57 1.76 13.67 3.07
CA SER A 57 1.13 14.90 2.60
C SER A 57 1.07 15.92 3.73
N TYR A 58 1.49 17.15 3.45
CA TYR A 58 1.34 18.29 4.35
C TYR A 58 0.21 19.19 3.84
N VAL A 59 -0.79 19.46 4.67
CA VAL A 59 -1.88 20.39 4.35
C VAL A 59 -1.57 21.73 5.03
N PRO A 60 -1.09 22.75 4.29
CA PRO A 60 -0.74 24.02 4.90
C PRO A 60 -1.99 24.88 5.17
N ILE A 61 -2.04 25.48 6.34
CA ILE A 61 -2.98 26.56 6.66
C ILE A 61 -2.22 27.87 6.58
N VAL A 62 -2.65 28.76 5.69
CA VAL A 62 -1.98 30.05 5.46
C VAL A 62 -2.70 31.14 6.24
N SER A 63 -1.96 31.83 7.10
CA SER A 63 -2.42 33.05 7.77
C SER A 63 -1.47 34.21 7.47
N SER A 64 -2.03 35.38 7.22
CA SER A 64 -1.27 36.59 6.88
C SER A 64 -1.57 37.69 7.89
N SER A 65 -0.55 38.43 8.28
CA SER A 65 -0.68 39.59 9.17
C SER A 65 0.15 40.76 8.66
N TYR A 66 -0.07 41.93 9.25
CA TYR A 66 0.59 43.16 8.84
C TYR A 66 2.07 43.14 9.28
N PHE A 67 2.97 43.13 8.30
CA PHE A 67 4.42 43.20 8.51
C PHE A 67 4.99 44.47 7.84
N PRO A 68 6.00 45.13 8.42
CA PRO A 68 6.52 45.00 9.78
C PRO A 68 5.64 45.72 10.82
N SER A 69 5.80 45.34 12.10
CA SER A 69 5.23 46.09 13.22
C SER A 69 6.04 47.38 13.48
N PRO A 70 5.43 48.46 14.02
CA PRO A 70 6.15 49.72 14.25
C PRO A 70 7.42 49.61 15.09
N ARG A 71 7.47 48.66 16.04
CA ARG A 71 8.67 48.36 16.83
C ARG A 71 9.72 47.61 16.03
N ALA A 72 9.29 46.65 15.20
CA ALA A 72 10.18 45.92 14.32
C ALA A 72 10.82 46.85 13.26
N GLU A 73 10.07 47.82 12.73
CA GLU A 73 10.59 48.84 11.81
C GLU A 73 11.80 49.58 12.38
N GLN A 74 11.69 50.09 13.61
CA GLN A 74 12.78 50.81 14.29
C GLN A 74 14.00 49.91 14.51
N SER A 75 13.77 48.65 14.90
CA SER A 75 14.86 47.67 15.10
C SER A 75 15.56 47.32 13.79
N LEU A 76 14.81 47.16 12.69
CA LEU A 76 15.34 46.85 11.37
C LEU A 76 16.14 48.02 10.77
N GLN A 77 15.71 49.26 11.03
CA GLN A 77 16.45 50.47 10.66
C GLN A 77 17.74 50.61 11.47
N TRP A 78 17.68 50.40 12.79
CA TRP A 78 18.86 50.44 13.65
C TRP A 78 19.90 49.40 13.25
N LYS A 79 19.46 48.21 12.84
CA LYS A 79 20.32 47.14 12.31
C LYS A 79 20.86 47.44 10.89
N GLY A 80 20.44 48.53 10.26
CA GLY A 80 20.89 48.94 8.92
C GLY A 80 20.43 48.03 7.79
N ILE A 81 19.48 47.12 8.06
CA ILE A 81 18.93 46.19 7.06
C ILE A 81 18.04 46.95 6.08
N ILE A 82 17.40 48.03 6.54
CA ILE A 82 16.42 48.77 5.75
C ILE A 82 16.65 50.27 5.85
N ARG A 83 16.51 50.97 4.72
CA ARG A 83 16.81 52.40 4.57
C ARG A 83 15.57 53.31 4.53
N ASN A 84 14.45 52.85 3.97
CA ASN A 84 13.20 53.59 3.83
C ASN A 84 12.01 52.78 4.35
N VAL A 85 11.11 53.40 5.12
CA VAL A 85 9.89 52.77 5.70
C VAL A 85 8.84 52.43 4.65
N SER A 86 8.68 53.29 3.64
CA SER A 86 7.68 53.14 2.59
C SER A 86 7.98 51.97 1.65
N ASP A 87 9.26 51.69 1.40
CA ASP A 87 9.69 50.65 0.45
C ASP A 87 9.67 49.24 1.06
N ILE A 88 9.58 49.13 2.39
CA ILE A 88 9.59 47.85 3.11
C ILE A 88 8.35 47.04 2.75
N ARG A 89 7.21 47.72 2.70
CA ARG A 89 5.90 47.07 2.58
C ARG A 89 5.64 46.46 1.21
N LEU A 90 6.33 46.94 0.19
CA LEU A 90 6.18 46.47 -1.18
C LEU A 90 7.17 45.36 -1.54
N ASN A 91 8.28 45.25 -0.80
CA ASN A 91 9.41 44.40 -1.19
C ASN A 91 9.75 43.31 -0.17
N TYR A 92 9.35 43.45 1.10
CA TYR A 92 9.72 42.52 2.17
C TYR A 92 8.51 41.72 2.64
N LEU A 93 8.74 40.42 2.83
CA LEU A 93 7.79 39.46 3.38
C LEU A 93 8.49 38.61 4.43
N GLU A 94 7.86 38.43 5.57
CA GLU A 94 8.27 37.45 6.57
C GLU A 94 7.44 36.18 6.38
N LEU A 95 8.11 35.10 5.99
CA LEU A 95 7.51 33.77 5.87
C LEU A 95 7.97 32.92 7.04
N ASN A 96 7.02 32.44 7.82
CA ASN A 96 7.31 31.58 8.94
C ASN A 96 6.56 30.26 8.78
N PHE A 97 7.30 29.15 8.85
CA PHE A 97 6.77 27.80 8.73
C PHE A 97 6.81 27.12 10.09
N TYR A 98 5.66 26.62 10.53
CA TYR A 98 5.51 25.93 11.80
C TYR A 98 4.57 24.74 11.63
N TYR A 99 4.73 23.73 12.48
CA TYR A 99 3.71 22.70 12.65
C TYR A 99 2.61 23.24 13.56
N GLU A 100 1.36 23.02 13.19
CA GLU A 100 0.20 23.40 14.01
C GLU A 100 0.21 22.64 15.33
N ASP A 101 0.40 21.32 15.25
CA ASP A 101 0.46 20.42 16.40
C ASP A 101 1.69 19.50 16.32
N LEU A 102 2.15 19.02 17.48
CA LEU A 102 3.16 17.95 17.60
C LEU A 102 2.50 16.56 17.50
N VAL A 103 1.50 16.42 16.64
CA VAL A 103 0.76 15.17 16.45
C VAL A 103 0.87 14.76 14.98
N ILE A 104 1.28 13.51 14.75
CA ILE A 104 1.41 12.95 13.40
C ILE A 104 0.22 12.05 13.12
N TYR A 105 -0.59 12.42 12.15
CA TYR A 105 -1.68 11.58 11.65
C TYR A 105 -1.14 10.57 10.65
N THR A 106 -1.36 9.27 10.92
CA THR A 106 -0.93 8.19 10.03
C THR A 106 -2.15 7.36 9.62
N THR A 107 -2.47 7.34 8.33
CA THR A 107 -3.52 6.48 7.77
C THR A 107 -2.88 5.25 7.15
N LYS A 108 -3.23 4.05 7.65
CA LYS A 108 -2.78 2.78 7.09
C LYS A 108 -3.98 1.99 6.61
N HIS A 109 -3.91 1.49 5.39
CA HIS A 109 -4.89 0.53 4.88
C HIS A 109 -4.50 -0.85 5.38
N VAL A 110 -5.35 -1.43 6.22
CA VAL A 110 -5.22 -2.82 6.69
C VAL A 110 -6.29 -3.67 6.01
N PRO A 111 -5.98 -4.92 5.64
CA PRO A 111 -7.00 -5.82 5.09
C PRO A 111 -8.07 -6.10 6.14
N GLU A 112 -9.35 -6.11 5.73
CA GLU A 112 -10.47 -6.40 6.63
C GLU A 112 -10.47 -7.87 7.09
N TYR A 113 -10.03 -8.78 6.22
CA TYR A 113 -9.95 -10.21 6.50
C TYR A 113 -8.53 -10.72 6.30
N GLU A 114 -7.91 -11.14 7.40
CA GLU A 114 -6.75 -12.01 7.36
C GLU A 114 -7.18 -13.46 7.18
N THR A 115 -6.29 -14.32 6.66
CA THR A 115 -6.54 -15.76 6.49
C THR A 115 -6.99 -16.42 7.79
N ASN A 116 -6.43 -15.98 8.92
CA ASN A 116 -6.77 -16.47 10.25
C ASN A 116 -8.18 -16.02 10.68
N SER A 117 -8.57 -14.79 10.33
CA SER A 117 -9.90 -14.25 10.62
C SER A 117 -11.00 -15.05 9.92
N ILE A 118 -10.78 -15.40 8.64
CA ILE A 118 -11.72 -16.20 7.86
C ILE A 118 -11.96 -17.57 8.51
N MET A 119 -10.87 -18.26 8.92
CA MET A 119 -10.98 -19.56 9.60
C MET A 119 -11.67 -19.43 10.96
N GLY A 120 -11.39 -18.35 11.70
CA GLY A 120 -12.03 -18.05 12.98
C GLY A 120 -13.53 -17.80 12.86
N THR A 121 -13.97 -17.01 11.87
CA THR A 121 -15.39 -16.74 11.62
C THR A 121 -16.12 -17.99 11.16
N LEU A 122 -15.52 -18.79 10.26
CA LEU A 122 -16.11 -20.04 9.79
C LEU A 122 -16.24 -21.07 10.93
N GLY A 123 -15.18 -21.26 11.71
CA GLY A 123 -15.16 -22.17 12.86
C GLY A 123 -16.10 -21.71 13.98
N GLY A 124 -16.17 -20.40 14.25
CA GLY A 124 -17.07 -19.82 15.25
C GLY A 124 -18.53 -20.01 14.88
N ASN A 125 -18.91 -19.75 13.63
CA ASN A 125 -20.27 -19.98 13.15
C ASN A 125 -20.63 -21.47 13.19
N MET A 126 -19.73 -22.36 12.76
CA MET A 126 -19.98 -23.81 12.77
C MET A 126 -20.09 -24.37 14.20
N GLY A 127 -19.23 -23.90 15.12
CA GLY A 127 -19.25 -24.29 16.52
C GLY A 127 -20.47 -23.74 17.26
N PHE A 128 -20.94 -22.54 16.92
CA PHE A 128 -22.11 -21.94 17.56
C PHE A 128 -23.43 -22.59 17.11
N PHE A 129 -23.62 -22.80 15.81
CA PHE A 129 -24.91 -23.29 15.29
C PHE A 129 -25.07 -24.81 15.37
N LEU A 130 -23.99 -25.57 15.18
CA LEU A 130 -24.03 -27.05 15.14
C LEU A 130 -23.38 -27.71 16.35
N GLY A 131 -22.66 -26.95 17.19
CA GLY A 131 -21.79 -27.55 18.22
C GLY A 131 -20.65 -28.39 17.61
N ALA A 132 -20.36 -28.19 16.32
CA ALA A 132 -19.43 -28.99 15.55
C ALA A 132 -18.04 -28.35 15.52
N SER A 133 -17.00 -29.19 15.56
CA SER A 133 -15.60 -28.77 15.57
C SER A 133 -14.81 -29.42 14.42
N VAL A 134 -13.53 -29.08 14.30
CA VAL A 134 -12.64 -29.70 13.31
C VAL A 134 -12.57 -31.22 13.47
N LEU A 135 -12.67 -31.73 14.70
CA LEU A 135 -12.70 -33.17 14.97
C LEU A 135 -13.95 -33.84 14.36
N THR A 136 -15.11 -33.19 14.49
CA THR A 136 -16.35 -33.72 13.88
C THR A 136 -16.28 -33.73 12.35
N LEU A 137 -15.58 -32.76 11.75
CA LEU A 137 -15.34 -32.75 10.31
C LEU A 137 -14.41 -33.89 9.89
N ALA A 138 -13.33 -34.15 10.64
CA ALA A 138 -12.42 -35.27 10.39
C ALA A 138 -13.15 -36.62 10.47
N GLU A 139 -14.02 -36.81 11.46
CA GLU A 139 -14.82 -38.03 11.60
C GLU A 139 -15.77 -38.25 10.41
N ILE A 140 -16.43 -37.19 9.93
CA ILE A 140 -17.29 -37.27 8.74
C ILE A 140 -16.45 -37.63 7.50
N LEU A 141 -15.26 -37.05 7.35
CA LEU A 141 -14.36 -37.37 6.24
C LEU A 141 -13.92 -38.84 6.27
N ASP A 142 -13.51 -39.36 7.42
CA ASP A 142 -13.15 -40.77 7.58
C ASP A 142 -14.33 -41.71 7.28
N PHE A 143 -15.53 -41.35 7.74
CA PHE A 143 -16.75 -42.10 7.44
C PHE A 143 -17.05 -42.11 5.93
N VAL A 144 -16.96 -40.96 5.25
CA VAL A 144 -17.19 -40.86 3.80
C VAL A 144 -16.15 -41.67 3.02
N VAL A 145 -14.87 -41.59 3.40
CA VAL A 145 -13.80 -42.37 2.75
C VAL A 145 -14.04 -43.88 2.92
N CYS A 146 -14.40 -44.32 4.12
CA CYS A 146 -14.76 -45.72 4.37
C CYS A 146 -15.99 -46.16 3.55
N LEU A 147 -17.00 -45.30 3.45
CA LEU A 147 -18.21 -45.55 2.69
C LEU A 147 -17.92 -45.68 1.18
N VAL A 148 -17.15 -44.76 0.62
CA VAL A 148 -16.75 -44.79 -0.80
C VAL A 148 -15.91 -46.03 -1.10
N MET A 149 -14.97 -46.41 -0.22
CA MET A 149 -14.21 -47.64 -0.38
C MET A 149 -15.09 -48.89 -0.29
N ALA A 150 -16.08 -48.92 0.60
CA ALA A 150 -17.01 -50.03 0.71
C ALA A 150 -17.92 -50.15 -0.52
N LEU A 151 -18.40 -49.03 -1.06
CA LEU A 151 -19.20 -48.98 -2.29
C LEU A 151 -18.36 -49.31 -3.53
N GLY A 152 -17.12 -48.84 -3.61
CA GLY A 152 -16.16 -49.21 -4.65
C GLY A 152 -15.82 -50.70 -4.61
N ARG A 153 -15.69 -51.30 -3.42
CA ARG A 153 -15.56 -52.76 -3.25
C ARG A 153 -16.82 -53.51 -3.66
N ARG A 154 -18.02 -52.94 -3.49
CA ARG A 154 -19.26 -53.55 -3.99
C ARG A 154 -19.41 -53.42 -5.51
N LEU A 155 -18.88 -52.36 -6.13
CA LEU A 155 -18.87 -52.18 -7.59
C LEU A 155 -17.75 -52.96 -8.30
N CYS A 156 -16.63 -53.25 -7.63
CA CYS A 156 -15.52 -54.05 -8.18
C CYS A 156 -15.40 -55.48 -7.61
N GLY A 157 -16.37 -55.98 -6.84
CA GLY A 157 -16.23 -57.21 -6.05
C GLY A 157 -17.27 -58.31 -6.33
N PHE A 158 -17.39 -58.78 -7.57
CA PHE A 158 -17.90 -60.13 -7.86
C PHE A 158 -16.77 -61.06 -8.33
N GLN A 159 -15.72 -61.27 -7.51
CA GLN A 159 -15.08 -62.60 -7.41
C GLN A 159 -14.10 -62.75 -6.24
N LYS A 160 -14.48 -63.70 -5.36
CA LYS A 160 -13.68 -64.60 -4.51
C LYS A 160 -12.92 -64.10 -3.26
N LEU A 161 -13.51 -64.50 -2.13
CA LEU A 161 -12.97 -65.32 -1.03
C LEU A 161 -11.52 -65.09 -0.55
N GLY A 162 -11.43 -64.58 0.68
CA GLY A 162 -10.77 -65.29 1.79
C GLY A 162 -9.24 -65.31 1.82
N ARG A 163 -8.65 -64.45 2.67
CA ARG A 163 -7.39 -64.76 3.35
C ARG A 163 -7.20 -63.86 4.57
N GLY A 164 -7.09 -64.47 5.74
CA GLY A 164 -6.69 -63.80 6.97
C GLY A 164 -5.17 -63.55 7.06
N ARG A 165 -4.76 -63.16 8.27
CA ARG A 165 -3.42 -62.82 8.80
C ARG A 165 -2.98 -61.36 8.57
N SER A 166 -2.32 -60.69 9.52
CA SER A 166 -1.78 -61.11 10.81
C SER A 166 -1.58 -59.87 11.68
N VAL A 167 -1.90 -60.02 12.96
CA VAL A 167 -1.15 -59.38 14.05
C VAL A 167 0.33 -59.67 13.80
N GLY A 168 1.11 -58.62 13.54
CA GLY A 168 2.56 -58.66 13.54
C GLY A 168 3.03 -58.01 14.82
N ASN A 169 3.38 -58.85 15.80
CA ASN A 169 4.05 -58.42 17.03
C ASN A 169 5.55 -58.27 16.72
N GLY A 170 6.07 -57.07 16.91
CA GLY A 170 7.49 -56.76 16.98
C GLY A 170 7.71 -55.91 18.22
N ASN A 171 8.13 -56.56 19.31
CA ASN A 171 8.57 -55.92 20.54
C ASN A 171 9.98 -55.34 20.38
N GLU A 172 10.34 -54.47 21.33
CA GLU A 172 11.62 -53.76 21.59
C GLU A 172 11.62 -52.30 21.11
N ALA A 173 11.85 -51.29 21.96
CA ALA A 173 12.11 -51.26 23.39
C ALA A 173 11.90 -49.82 23.90
N VAL A 174 11.42 -49.70 25.15
CA VAL A 174 11.92 -48.79 26.20
C VAL A 174 12.22 -47.33 25.78
N LYS A 175 11.48 -46.35 26.33
CA LYS A 175 11.88 -45.64 27.56
C LYS A 175 10.87 -44.55 27.98
N THR A 176 10.45 -44.70 29.23
CA THR A 176 9.95 -43.74 30.23
C THR A 176 9.96 -42.23 29.93
N SER A 177 8.88 -41.60 30.41
CA SER A 177 8.80 -40.30 31.11
C SER A 177 9.16 -39.03 30.34
N ILE A 178 8.26 -38.03 30.43
CA ILE A 178 8.48 -36.75 31.15
C ILE A 178 7.39 -35.75 30.71
N GLU A 179 6.77 -35.10 31.70
CA GLU A 179 5.96 -33.88 31.58
C GLU A 179 6.78 -32.66 31.10
N ALA A 180 6.11 -31.55 30.79
CA ALA A 180 6.61 -30.24 30.32
C ALA A 180 6.74 -30.16 28.80
N TRP A 181 6.00 -29.32 28.08
CA TRP A 181 5.49 -27.98 28.38
C TRP A 181 4.05 -27.77 27.93
#